data_AF-A0A2D2D5J6-F1
#
_entry.id   AF-A0A2D2D5J6-F1
#
_cell.length_a   1.000
_cell.length_b   1.000
_cell.length_c   1.000
_cell.angle_alpha   90.00
_cell.angle_beta   90.00
_cell.angle_gamma   90.00
#
_symmetry.space_group_name_H-M   'P 1'
#
loop_
_entity.id
_entity.type
_entity.pdbx_description
1 polymer ?
#
loop_
_entity_poly.entity_id
_entity_poly.type
_entity_poly.pdbx_seq_one_letter_code
_entity_poly.pdbx_strand_id
1 'polypeptide(L)' 'MASITIRNLDDDLMRRLRVRAAEHGHSMEEEAREILRRAVSGVVAPENLGQAIHARFAAIGGVELELPARGPMREPPSFS' A
#
# COMPACT_ATOMS: atom_id res chain seq x y z
N MET A 1 -9.61 -4.16 -24.08
CA MET A 1 -8.39 -3.39 -23.73
C MET A 1 -8.81 -1.95 -23.57
N ALA A 2 -8.50 -1.32 -22.44
CA ALA A 2 -8.66 0.11 -22.29
C ALA A 2 -7.34 0.78 -22.70
N SER A 3 -7.40 1.80 -23.57
CA SER A 3 -6.24 2.61 -23.95
C SER A 3 -6.44 4.03 -23.43
N ILE A 4 -5.33 4.63 -22.96
CA ILE A 4 -5.28 6.02 -22.53
C ILE A 4 -4.20 6.70 -23.35
N THR A 5 -4.51 7.85 -23.95
CA THR A 5 -3.53 8.69 -24.66
C THR A 5 -3.32 9.96 -23.86
N ILE A 6 -2.10 10.16 -23.37
CA ILE A 6 -1.68 11.38 -22.67
C ILE A 6 -1.08 12.32 -23.72
N ARG A 7 -1.74 13.46 -23.96
CA ARG A 7 -1.27 14.49 -24.91
C ARG A 7 -0.37 15.48 -24.19
N ASN A 8 0.55 16.12 -24.93
CA ASN A 8 1.45 17.15 -24.42
C ASN A 8 2.29 16.68 -23.22
N LEU A 9 2.77 15.43 -23.26
CA LEU A 9 3.70 14.93 -22.25
C LEU A 9 5.07 15.55 -22.50
N ASP A 10 5.60 16.23 -21.48
CA ASP A 10 6.91 16.86 -21.53
C ASP A 10 8.03 15.85 -21.86
N ASP A 11 8.98 16.25 -22.70
CA ASP A 11 10.06 15.38 -23.18
C ASP A 11 11.01 14.94 -22.05
N ASP A 12 11.24 15.80 -21.04
CA ASP A 12 12.01 15.43 -19.85
C ASP A 12 11.27 14.37 -19.04
N LEU A 13 9.94 14.52 -18.89
CA LEU A 13 9.11 13.53 -18.23
C LEU A 13 9.12 12.19 -18.97
N MET A 14 9.06 12.20 -20.29
CA MET A 14 9.15 11.00 -21.12
C MET A 14 10.50 10.29 -20.96
N ARG A 15 11.60 11.05 -20.94
CA ARG A 15 12.95 10.53 -20.73
C ARG A 15 13.10 9.90 -19.34
N ARG A 16 12.63 10.58 -18.30
CA ARG A 16 12.67 10.08 -16.92
C ARG A 16 11.86 8.80 -16.75
N LEU A 17 10.69 8.71 -17.39
CA LEU A 17 9.88 7.50 -17.37
C LEU A 17 10.60 6.32 -18.03
N ARG A 18 11.28 6.55 -19.17
CA ARG A 18 12.07 5.51 -19.85
C ARG A 18 13.24 5.02 -19.00
N VAL A 19 13.98 5.92 -18.36
CA VAL A 19 15.10 5.54 -17.47
C VAL A 19 14.59 4.68 -16.31
N ARG A 20 13.52 5.14 -15.64
CA ARG A 20 12.92 4.41 -14.52
C ARG A 20 12.39 3.03 -14.92
N ALA A 21 11.78 2.91 -16.10
CA ALA A 21 11.34 1.62 -16.63
C ALA A 21 12.52 0.65 -16.85
N ALA A 22 13.64 1.15 -17.37
CA ALA A 22 14.85 0.35 -17.55
C ALA A 22 15.47 -0.10 -16.21
N GLU A 23 15.49 0.78 -15.20
CA GLU A 23 15.96 0.46 -13.85
C GLU A 23 15.12 -0.65 -13.19
N HIS A 24 13.80 -0.67 -13.42
CA HIS A 24 12.92 -1.72 -12.91
C HIS A 24 12.82 -2.97 -13.81
N GLY A 25 13.48 -2.99 -14.98
CA GLY A 25 13.41 -4.12 -15.91
C GLY A 25 12.02 -4.27 -16.57
N HIS A 26 11.32 -3.16 -16.77
CA HIS A 26 9.97 -3.11 -17.33
C HIS A 26 9.92 -2.34 -18.65
N SER A 27 8.86 -2.56 -19.43
CA SER A 27 8.57 -1.67 -20.55
C SER A 27 8.09 -0.31 -20.01
N MET A 28 8.25 0.74 -20.83
CA MET A 28 7.76 2.06 -20.47
C MET A 28 6.25 2.09 -20.22
N GLU A 29 5.48 1.25 -20.93
CA GLU A 29 4.04 1.09 -20.73
C GLU A 29 3.72 0.44 -19.38
N GLU A 30 4.46 -0.61 -18.99
CA GLU A 30 4.25 -1.27 -17.71
C GLU A 30 4.61 -0.35 -16.54
N GLU A 31 5.70 0.43 -16.66
CA GLU A 31 6.04 1.43 -15.64
C GLU A 31 4.94 2.50 -15.53
N ALA A 32 4.39 2.98 -16.65
CA ALA A 32 3.28 3.92 -16.64
C ALA A 32 2.02 3.33 -15.98
N ARG A 33 1.71 2.05 -16.27
CA ARG A 33 0.61 1.32 -15.65
C ARG A 33 0.80 1.16 -14.15
N GLU A 34 2.01 0.85 -13.70
CA GLU A 34 2.34 0.70 -12.28
C GLU A 34 2.26 2.03 -11.53
N ILE A 35 2.72 3.13 -12.14
CA ILE A 35 2.57 4.47 -11.58
C ILE A 35 1.08 4.83 -11.44
N LEU A 36 0.28 4.61 -12.49
CA LEU A 36 -1.16 4.86 -12.45
C LEU A 36 -1.86 3.98 -11.41
N ARG A 37 -1.47 2.70 -11.30
CA ARG A 37 -1.96 1.80 -10.26
C ARG A 37 -1.65 2.39 -8.88
N ARG A 38 -0.40 2.70 -8.57
CA ARG A 38 -0.04 3.29 -7.26
C ARG A 38 -0.74 4.62 -6.97
N ALA A 39 -0.90 5.48 -7.98
CA ALA A 39 -1.51 6.79 -7.83
C ALA A 39 -3.04 6.72 -7.63
N VAL A 40 -3.72 5.80 -8.32
CA VAL A 40 -5.19 5.67 -8.30
C VAL A 40 -5.67 4.65 -7.28
N SER A 41 -4.88 3.60 -7.03
CA SER A 41 -5.06 2.66 -5.92
C SER A 41 -4.74 3.30 -4.56
N GLY A 42 -4.69 4.64 -4.51
CA GLY A 42 -4.32 5.46 -3.35
C GLY A 42 -4.74 4.72 -2.12
N VAL A 43 -3.72 4.29 -1.34
CA VAL A 43 -3.84 3.29 -0.26
C VAL A 43 -5.24 3.41 0.27
N VAL A 44 -6.08 2.39 0.02
CA VAL A 44 -7.38 2.30 0.67
C VAL A 44 -7.01 2.14 2.13
N ALA A 45 -6.72 3.28 2.76
CA ALA A 45 -6.64 3.41 4.17
C ALA A 45 -8.03 2.93 4.56
N PRO A 46 -8.11 1.79 5.23
CA PRO A 46 -9.39 1.27 5.69
C PRO A 46 -10.12 2.45 6.33
N GLU A 47 -11.39 2.66 5.97
CA GLU A 47 -12.16 3.86 6.33
C GLU A 47 -12.12 4.12 7.85
N ASN A 48 -11.81 3.07 8.64
CA ASN A 48 -11.42 3.16 10.03
C ASN A 48 -10.43 2.03 10.44
N LEU A 49 -9.82 2.20 11.61
CA LEU A 49 -8.90 1.22 12.22
C LEU A 49 -9.51 -0.20 12.31
N GLY A 50 -10.81 -0.32 12.58
CA GLY A 50 -11.49 -1.62 12.67
C GLY A 50 -11.47 -2.38 11.35
N GLN A 51 -11.77 -1.70 10.24
CA GLN A 51 -11.66 -2.29 8.90
C GLN A 51 -10.21 -2.69 8.57
N ALA A 52 -9.22 -1.94 9.08
CA ALA A 52 -7.80 -2.24 8.90
C ALA A 52 -7.39 -3.57 9.51
N ILE A 53 -7.79 -3.74 10.76
CA ILE A 53 -7.52 -4.92 11.55
C ILE A 53 -8.24 -6.10 10.88
N HIS A 54 -9.53 -5.96 10.57
CA HIS A 54 -10.32 -7.01 9.93
C HIS A 54 -9.70 -7.50 8.60
N ALA A 55 -9.32 -6.60 7.70
CA ALA A 55 -8.76 -6.98 6.39
C ALA A 55 -7.50 -7.84 6.51
N ARG A 56 -6.64 -7.58 7.51
CA ARG A 56 -5.42 -8.36 7.75
C ARG A 56 -5.72 -9.79 8.19
N PHE A 57 -6.70 -9.97 9.08
CA PHE A 57 -7.05 -11.29 9.61
C PHE A 57 -7.98 -12.07 8.68
N ALA A 58 -8.83 -11.40 7.89
CA ALA A 58 -9.70 -12.04 6.90
C ALA A 58 -8.89 -12.79 5.82
N ALA A 59 -7.74 -12.25 5.40
CA ALA A 59 -6.86 -12.88 4.41
C ALA A 59 -6.32 -14.26 4.85
N ILE A 60 -6.30 -14.54 6.16
CA ILE A 60 -5.84 -15.81 6.74
C ILE A 60 -6.97 -16.64 7.33
N GLY A 61 -8.24 -16.26 7.10
CA GLY A 61 -9.42 -16.99 7.59
C GLY A 61 -9.84 -16.65 9.03
N GLY A 62 -9.29 -15.59 9.62
CA GLY A 62 -9.50 -15.24 11.03
C GLY A 62 -8.54 -15.97 11.97
N VAL A 63 -8.48 -15.52 13.22
CA VAL A 63 -7.65 -16.14 14.27
C VAL A 63 -8.45 -16.14 15.56
N GLU A 64 -8.52 -17.29 16.21
CA GLU A 64 -8.96 -17.37 17.61
C GLU A 64 -7.76 -17.34 18.54
N LEU A 65 -7.79 -16.40 19.48
CA LEU A 65 -6.70 -16.17 20.42
C LEU A 65 -7.05 -16.79 21.76
N GLU A 66 -6.14 -17.61 22.28
CA GLU A 66 -6.20 -18.00 23.69
C GLU A 66 -5.96 -16.78 24.57
N LEU A 67 -7.00 -16.34 25.28
CA LEU A 67 -6.90 -15.19 26.16
C LEU A 67 -6.16 -15.61 27.44
N PRO A 68 -5.09 -14.90 27.84
CA PRO A 68 -4.41 -15.19 29.08
C PRO A 68 -5.34 -14.92 30.27
N ALA A 69 -5.14 -15.66 31.37
CA ALA A 69 -5.82 -15.39 32.62
C ALA A 69 -5.52 -13.95 33.08
N ARG A 70 -6.56 -13.24 33.56
CA ARG A 70 -6.41 -11.87 34.03
C ARG A 70 -5.51 -11.85 35.28
N GLY A 71 -4.36 -11.17 35.17
CA GLY A 71 -3.45 -10.93 36.28
C GLY A 71 -3.78 -9.65 37.07
N PRO A 72 -3.08 -9.43 38.19
CA PRO A 72 -3.12 -8.15 38.91
C PRO A 72 -2.63 -7.00 38.01
N MET A 73 -3.03 -5.77 38.36
CA MET A 73 -2.58 -4.57 37.66
C MET A 73 -1.04 -4.48 37.69
N ARG A 74 -0.44 -4.09 36.55
CA ARG A 74 1.01 -3.85 36.49
C ARG A 74 1.39 -2.70 37.44
N GLU A 75 2.58 -2.78 38.00
CA GLU A 75 3.15 -1.66 38.74
C GLU A 75 3.23 -0.41 37.84
N PRO A 76 2.78 0.75 38.32
CA PRO A 76 2.88 1.99 37.55
C PRO A 76 4.36 2.32 37.27
N PRO A 77 4.70 2.79 36.06
CA PRO A 77 6.05 3.24 35.77
C PRO A 77 6.42 4.45 36.65
N SER A 78 7.63 4.43 37.23
CA SER A 78 8.20 5.60 37.89
C SER A 78 8.84 6.50 36.84
N PHE A 79 8.47 7.78 36.81
CA PHE A 79 9.04 8.80 35.92
C PHE A 79 9.97 9.78 36.65
N SER A 80 10.40 9.42 37.85
CA SER A 80 11.37 10.15 38.68
C SER A 80 12.77 10.20 38.07
#